data_AF-A0A3C0EPQ6-F1
#
_entry.id   AF-A0A3C0EPQ6-F1
#
_cell.length_a   1.000
_cell.length_b   1.000
_cell.length_c   1.000
_cell.angle_alpha   90.00
_cell.angle_beta   90.00
_cell.angle_gamma   90.00
#
_symmetry.space_group_name_H-M   'P 1'
#
loop_
_entity.id
_entity.type
_entity.pdbx_description
1 polymer ?
#
loop_
_entity_poly.entity_id
_entity_poly.type
_entity_poly.pdbx_seq_one_letter_code
_entity_poly.pdbx_strand_id
1 'polypeptide(L)'
;MSYVAHRLLGLFVLTGALVFAGCKSAETAPAETDSQTVEIPTPEPEVMVDSDTATLNSPSVTVDGGEVSNDVQEPQSDPMPAAEPKSEPAPAVAVVEPTPAPAAAVATVEPTPAPESTPEPMPAAPVEPQIQAEPQTPAIAPLWSLKYPGDKQQFAGDLSMTVVQDRKSIKITNRTVTSFNDVQVWINQRYVTRVTDIPVGKTTSVALKTFINQYGEKYPTPGLFRPDRSFPALLVEIYESDQNKRYRLIVQKTHSQF
;
A
#
# COMPACT_ATOMS: atom_id res chain seq x y z
N MET A 1 -32.73 1.37 48.15
CA MET A 1 -33.05 2.46 47.21
C MET A 1 -32.39 2.10 45.87
N SER A 2 -32.88 1.05 45.19
CA SER A 2 -33.81 1.11 44.05
C SER A 2 -33.29 1.92 42.86
N TYR A 3 -32.73 1.25 41.85
CA TYR A 3 -33.07 1.43 40.43
C TYR A 3 -32.67 0.17 39.64
N VAL A 4 -33.65 -0.74 39.52
CA VAL A 4 -33.73 -1.78 38.49
C VAL A 4 -34.57 -1.18 37.34
N ALA A 5 -34.27 -1.60 36.10
CA ALA A 5 -35.04 -1.42 34.85
C ALA A 5 -34.54 -0.35 33.87
N HIS A 6 -33.86 -0.81 32.80
CA HIS A 6 -34.30 -0.64 31.40
C HIS A 6 -33.34 -1.40 30.45
N ARG A 7 -33.58 -2.71 30.32
CA ARG A 7 -33.21 -3.48 29.11
C ARG A 7 -34.52 -3.94 28.48
N LEU A 8 -34.94 -3.31 27.40
CA LEU A 8 -35.82 -3.89 26.39
C LEU A 8 -36.02 -2.89 25.24
N LEU A 9 -36.21 -3.46 24.05
CA LEU A 9 -36.71 -2.84 22.82
C LEU A 9 -35.68 -2.16 21.89
N GLY A 10 -35.41 -2.87 20.79
CA GLY A 10 -34.73 -2.32 19.62
C GLY A 10 -34.50 -3.31 18.47
N LEU A 11 -35.26 -4.41 18.41
CA LEU A 11 -35.31 -5.30 17.25
C LEU A 11 -36.40 -4.76 16.31
N PHE A 12 -36.03 -3.87 15.37
CA PHE A 12 -36.90 -3.50 14.26
C PHE A 12 -36.42 -4.14 12.97
N VAL A 13 -37.16 -5.19 12.60
CA VAL A 13 -37.32 -5.71 11.25
C VAL A 13 -37.70 -4.56 10.32
N LEU A 14 -36.96 -4.36 9.23
CA LEU A 14 -37.48 -3.65 8.06
C LEU A 14 -37.15 -4.44 6.79
N THR A 15 -37.94 -5.49 6.59
CA THR A 15 -38.22 -6.07 5.28
C THR A 15 -39.03 -5.03 4.50
N GLY A 16 -38.38 -4.28 3.62
CA GLY A 16 -39.03 -3.28 2.77
C GLY A 16 -38.77 -3.60 1.30
N ALA A 17 -39.72 -4.32 0.69
CA ALA A 17 -39.80 -4.51 -0.76
C ALA A 17 -40.02 -3.15 -1.44
N LEU A 18 -39.08 -2.71 -2.29
CA LEU A 18 -39.33 -1.60 -3.21
C LEU A 18 -39.81 -2.18 -4.55
N VAL A 19 -41.12 -2.06 -4.74
CA VAL A 19 -41.84 -2.34 -5.99
C VAL A 19 -41.51 -1.24 -7.00
N PHE A 20 -41.14 -1.65 -8.22
CA PHE A 20 -41.09 -0.82 -9.41
C PHE A 20 -42.50 -0.37 -9.82
N ALA A 21 -42.76 0.93 -9.73
CA ALA A 21 -43.77 1.66 -10.51
C ALA A 21 -43.17 3.07 -10.71
N GLY A 22 -42.87 3.56 -11.90
CA GLY A 22 -43.76 3.60 -13.06
C GLY A 22 -44.58 4.90 -13.01
N CYS A 23 -43.94 6.05 -13.18
CA CYS A 23 -44.52 7.38 -13.47
C CYS A 23 -43.36 8.36 -13.68
N LYS A 24 -43.37 9.39 -14.51
CA LYS A 24 -44.16 9.85 -15.66
C LYS A 24 -43.46 11.16 -16.02
N SER A 25 -43.27 11.41 -17.31
CA SER A 25 -42.68 12.65 -17.82
C SER A 25 -43.39 13.92 -17.30
N ALA A 26 -42.58 14.89 -16.90
CA ALA A 26 -42.83 16.34 -16.96
C ALA A 26 -41.43 16.96 -17.03
N GLU A 27 -40.93 17.43 -18.19
CA GLU A 27 -41.30 18.68 -18.86
C GLU A 27 -41.51 19.82 -17.85
N THR A 28 -40.42 20.53 -17.52
CA THR A 28 -40.46 21.97 -17.20
C THR A 28 -39.09 22.60 -17.52
N ALA A 29 -39.22 23.74 -18.18
CA ALA A 29 -38.27 24.62 -18.85
C ALA A 29 -37.04 25.11 -18.02
N PRO A 30 -36.08 25.81 -18.65
CA PRO A 30 -34.74 26.04 -18.13
C PRO A 30 -34.73 27.23 -17.15
N ALA A 31 -34.05 27.05 -16.02
CA ALA A 31 -33.72 28.15 -15.12
C ALA A 31 -32.35 28.73 -15.49
N GLU A 32 -32.31 30.05 -15.42
CA GLU A 32 -31.33 30.98 -15.96
C GLU A 32 -29.89 30.72 -15.53
N THR A 33 -29.02 30.82 -16.53
CA THR A 33 -27.57 30.97 -16.41
C THR A 33 -27.27 32.35 -15.81
N ASP A 34 -27.04 32.43 -14.50
CA ASP A 34 -26.30 33.55 -13.91
C ASP A 34 -24.82 33.37 -14.24
N SER A 35 -24.41 33.97 -15.36
CA SER A 35 -23.02 34.19 -15.70
C SER A 35 -22.43 35.21 -14.71
N GLN A 36 -21.88 34.74 -13.60
CA GLN A 36 -20.93 35.55 -12.83
C GLN A 36 -19.63 35.68 -13.66
N THR A 37 -19.54 36.78 -14.41
CA THR A 37 -18.28 37.30 -14.93
C THR A 37 -17.40 37.63 -13.73
N VAL A 38 -16.50 36.72 -13.38
CA VAL A 38 -15.39 37.02 -12.49
C VAL A 38 -14.39 37.84 -13.31
N GLU A 39 -14.32 39.14 -13.04
CA GLU A 39 -13.25 40.00 -13.53
C GLU A 39 -11.91 39.41 -13.06
N ILE A 40 -11.14 38.90 -14.01
CA ILE A 40 -9.75 38.49 -13.79
C ILE A 40 -8.96 39.80 -13.59
N PRO A 41 -8.33 40.04 -12.43
CA PRO A 41 -7.46 41.19 -12.27
C PRO A 41 -6.29 41.06 -13.25
N THR A 42 -6.24 41.98 -14.21
CA THR A 42 -5.08 42.21 -15.06
C THR A 42 -3.87 42.46 -14.16
N PRO A 43 -2.79 41.65 -14.22
CA PRO A 43 -1.59 41.93 -13.45
C PRO A 43 -0.98 43.25 -13.94
N GLU A 44 -0.72 44.16 -13.00
CA GLU A 44 0.11 45.34 -13.22
C GLU A 44 1.47 44.91 -13.80
N PRO A 45 2.03 45.65 -14.77
CA PRO A 45 3.37 45.38 -15.27
C PRO A 45 4.38 45.69 -14.14
N GLU A 46 5.00 44.65 -13.60
CA GLU A 46 6.13 44.81 -12.70
C GLU A 46 7.27 45.52 -13.43
N VAL A 47 7.69 46.64 -12.85
CA VAL A 47 8.80 47.47 -13.29
C VAL A 47 10.09 46.64 -13.18
N MET A 48 10.75 46.41 -14.30
CA MET A 48 12.11 45.86 -14.32
C MET A 48 13.05 46.83 -13.59
N VAL A 49 13.55 46.39 -12.44
CA VAL A 49 14.70 47.02 -11.78
C VAL A 49 15.93 46.29 -12.26
N ASP A 50 16.68 46.93 -13.16
CA ASP A 50 18.03 46.53 -13.53
C ASP A 50 18.90 46.46 -12.26
N SER A 51 19.38 45.27 -11.94
CA SER A 51 20.46 45.07 -10.97
C SER A 51 21.62 44.43 -11.69
N ASP A 52 22.47 45.32 -12.17
CA ASP A 52 23.80 45.07 -12.67
C ASP A 52 24.70 44.38 -11.65
N THR A 53 25.70 43.70 -12.21
CA THR A 53 27.02 43.38 -11.64
C THR A 53 27.15 42.28 -10.58
N ALA A 54 27.54 41.08 -11.03
CA ALA A 54 28.68 40.36 -10.45
C ALA A 54 29.22 39.26 -11.40
N THR A 55 30.27 39.63 -12.14
CA THR A 55 31.49 38.83 -12.42
C THR A 55 31.33 37.36 -12.78
N LEU A 56 31.17 37.10 -14.09
CA LEU A 56 31.52 35.84 -14.72
C LEU A 56 33.05 35.69 -14.78
N ASN A 57 33.57 34.61 -14.22
CA ASN A 57 34.86 34.07 -14.63
C ASN A 57 34.64 32.59 -14.97
N SER A 58 34.58 32.27 -16.26
CA SER A 58 34.57 30.91 -16.78
C SER A 58 35.42 30.89 -18.04
N PRO A 59 36.47 30.04 -18.11
CA PRO A 59 37.32 29.95 -19.28
C PRO A 59 36.59 29.23 -20.42
N SER A 60 36.57 29.89 -21.57
CA SER A 60 36.12 29.34 -22.85
C SER A 60 37.07 28.23 -23.30
N VAL A 61 36.60 26.99 -23.30
CA VAL A 61 37.23 25.90 -24.05
C VAL A 61 36.59 25.87 -25.43
N THR A 62 37.33 26.38 -26.42
CA THR A 62 37.01 26.24 -27.84
C THR A 62 37.29 24.80 -28.24
N VAL A 63 36.25 24.00 -28.51
CA VAL A 63 36.39 22.74 -29.25
C VAL A 63 35.98 23.00 -30.68
N ASP A 64 36.99 22.95 -31.54
CA ASP A 64 36.96 23.15 -32.97
C ASP A 64 36.02 22.13 -33.66
N GLY A 65 35.20 22.64 -34.57
CA GLY A 65 34.21 21.88 -35.32
C GLY A 65 34.88 21.10 -36.45
N GLY A 66 35.03 19.79 -36.25
CA GLY A 66 35.26 18.84 -37.34
C GLY A 66 33.92 18.26 -37.81
N GLU A 67 33.49 18.63 -39.02
CA GLU A 67 32.47 17.89 -39.76
C GLU A 67 32.95 16.46 -39.98
N VAL A 68 32.32 15.50 -39.29
CA VAL A 68 32.45 14.08 -39.60
C VAL A 68 31.16 13.66 -40.30
N SER A 69 31.23 13.57 -41.63
CA SER A 69 30.27 12.82 -42.44
C SER A 69 30.29 11.37 -41.98
N ASN A 70 29.22 10.93 -41.33
CA ASN A 70 28.98 9.52 -41.05
C ASN A 70 27.93 9.02 -42.04
N ASP A 71 28.40 8.59 -43.21
CA ASP A 71 27.73 7.60 -44.06
C ASP A 71 27.64 6.29 -43.25
N VAL A 72 26.54 6.12 -42.51
CA VAL A 72 26.21 4.85 -41.86
C VAL A 72 25.30 4.08 -42.80
N GLN A 73 25.96 3.21 -43.55
CA GLN A 73 25.43 2.16 -44.41
C GLN A 73 24.40 1.31 -43.65
N GLU A 74 23.18 1.22 -44.17
CA GLU A 74 22.16 0.27 -43.70
C GLU A 74 22.71 -1.16 -43.79
N PRO A 75 22.73 -1.96 -42.71
CA PRO A 75 23.01 -3.38 -42.82
C PRO A 75 21.80 -4.06 -43.48
N GLN A 76 21.97 -4.47 -44.73
CA GLN A 76 21.05 -5.39 -45.40
C GLN A 76 20.88 -6.62 -44.52
N SER A 77 19.64 -6.84 -44.09
CA SER A 77 19.25 -7.97 -43.27
C SER A 77 18.99 -9.16 -44.19
N ASP A 78 19.99 -10.02 -44.37
CA ASP A 78 19.76 -11.33 -44.99
C ASP A 78 18.82 -12.17 -44.11
N PRO A 79 17.76 -12.78 -44.66
CA PRO A 79 16.88 -13.66 -43.91
C PRO A 79 17.63 -14.96 -43.57
N MET A 80 17.93 -15.16 -42.28
CA MET A 80 18.47 -16.44 -41.81
C MET A 80 17.46 -17.58 -42.03
N PRO A 81 17.92 -18.77 -42.48
CA PRO A 81 17.08 -19.96 -42.59
C PRO A 81 16.69 -20.48 -41.20
N ALA A 82 15.44 -20.92 -41.09
CA ALA A 82 14.88 -21.55 -39.91
C ALA A 82 15.73 -22.76 -39.49
N ALA A 83 16.42 -22.64 -38.35
CA ALA A 83 17.05 -23.78 -37.70
C ALA A 83 15.97 -24.57 -36.93
N GLU A 84 15.71 -25.79 -37.39
CA GLU A 84 14.91 -26.78 -36.68
C GLU A 84 15.48 -27.04 -35.27
N PRO A 85 14.65 -27.06 -34.21
CA PRO A 85 15.10 -27.42 -32.88
C PRO A 85 15.33 -28.94 -32.82
N LYS A 86 16.61 -29.32 -32.80
CA LYS A 86 17.08 -30.66 -32.47
C LYS A 86 16.61 -31.00 -31.04
N SER A 87 15.78 -32.02 -30.93
CA SER A 87 15.30 -32.56 -29.66
C SER A 87 16.49 -33.10 -28.83
N GLU A 88 16.81 -32.42 -27.74
CA GLU A 88 17.79 -32.91 -26.76
C GLU A 88 17.06 -33.74 -25.68
N PRO A 89 17.55 -34.94 -25.35
CA PRO A 89 16.88 -35.84 -24.41
C PRO A 89 17.02 -35.37 -22.95
N ALA A 90 15.90 -35.43 -22.22
CA ALA A 90 15.81 -35.08 -20.81
C ALA A 90 16.81 -35.86 -19.92
N PRO A 91 17.48 -35.23 -18.95
CA PRO A 91 18.24 -35.95 -17.94
C PRO A 91 17.29 -36.66 -16.98
N ALA A 92 17.43 -37.98 -16.90
CA ALA A 92 16.84 -38.82 -15.87
C ALA A 92 17.40 -38.41 -14.50
N VAL A 93 16.61 -37.73 -13.67
CA VAL A 93 16.96 -37.48 -12.28
C VAL A 93 16.33 -38.56 -11.42
N ALA A 94 17.22 -39.28 -10.74
CA ALA A 94 16.94 -40.43 -9.89
C ALA A 94 15.91 -40.12 -8.80
N VAL A 95 14.94 -41.03 -8.69
CA VAL A 95 14.05 -41.16 -7.54
C VAL A 95 14.89 -41.60 -6.34
N VAL A 96 15.20 -40.67 -5.45
CA VAL A 96 15.78 -40.99 -4.14
C VAL A 96 14.63 -41.28 -3.20
N GLU A 97 14.49 -42.55 -2.79
CA GLU A 97 13.56 -43.00 -1.76
C GLU A 97 13.78 -42.23 -0.44
N PRO A 98 12.72 -41.75 0.22
CA PRO A 98 12.85 -41.21 1.56
C PRO A 98 13.05 -42.34 2.58
N THR A 99 14.23 -42.37 3.20
CA THR A 99 14.52 -43.14 4.42
C THR A 99 13.48 -42.83 5.51
N PRO A 100 12.80 -43.83 6.10
CA PRO A 100 11.90 -43.61 7.22
C PRO A 100 12.68 -43.25 8.48
N ALA A 101 12.33 -42.12 9.10
CA ALA A 101 12.86 -41.72 10.40
C ALA A 101 12.29 -42.65 11.51
N PRO A 102 13.11 -43.04 12.50
CA PRO A 102 12.68 -43.90 13.60
C PRO A 102 11.73 -43.17 14.55
N ALA A 103 10.60 -43.83 14.82
CA ALA A 103 9.74 -43.54 15.95
C ALA A 103 10.52 -43.76 17.24
N ALA A 104 10.60 -42.74 18.10
CA ALA A 104 11.17 -42.89 19.43
C ALA A 104 10.48 -41.97 20.45
N ALA A 105 9.93 -42.64 21.47
CA ALA A 105 9.76 -42.22 22.87
C ALA A 105 8.82 -41.02 23.13
N VAL A 106 7.62 -41.19 23.68
CA VAL A 106 7.27 -41.76 25.00
C VAL A 106 8.17 -41.22 26.12
N ALA A 107 7.73 -40.13 26.75
CA ALA A 107 8.02 -39.75 28.13
C ALA A 107 7.14 -38.54 28.46
N THR A 108 6.58 -38.31 29.63
CA THR A 108 6.29 -39.09 30.84
C THR A 108 5.25 -38.21 31.53
N VAL A 109 4.11 -38.77 31.87
CA VAL A 109 3.07 -38.10 32.67
C VAL A 109 3.63 -37.90 34.08
N GLU A 110 3.88 -36.65 34.47
CA GLU A 110 4.28 -36.31 35.83
C GLU A 110 3.04 -36.30 36.75
N PRO A 111 3.08 -36.99 37.91
CA PRO A 111 1.92 -37.16 38.76
C PRO A 111 1.56 -35.88 39.52
N THR A 112 0.28 -35.54 39.45
CA THR A 112 -0.41 -34.59 40.32
C THR A 112 -0.20 -34.92 41.80
N PRO A 113 0.38 -34.03 42.61
CA PRO A 113 0.35 -34.17 44.07
C PRO A 113 -1.03 -33.78 44.64
N ALA A 114 -1.35 -34.48 45.73
CA ALA A 114 -2.63 -34.64 46.40
C ALA A 114 -3.16 -33.36 47.11
N PRO A 115 -4.43 -33.37 47.57
CA PRO A 115 -5.13 -32.17 48.05
C PRO A 115 -4.72 -31.82 49.47
N GLU A 116 -4.14 -30.64 49.65
CA GLU A 116 -3.80 -30.11 50.98
C GLU A 116 -4.89 -29.13 51.43
N SER A 117 -5.61 -29.58 52.47
CA SER A 117 -6.26 -28.80 53.53
C SER A 117 -7.15 -27.63 53.11
N THR A 118 -8.46 -27.87 53.16
CA THR A 118 -9.52 -26.85 53.20
C THR A 118 -9.51 -26.12 54.57
N PRO A 119 -9.12 -24.84 54.66
CA PRO A 119 -9.49 -24.01 55.79
C PRO A 119 -10.98 -23.62 55.67
N GLU A 120 -11.70 -23.68 56.79
CA GLU A 120 -13.09 -23.23 56.90
C GLU A 120 -13.23 -21.77 56.43
N PRO A 121 -14.34 -21.43 55.74
CA PRO A 121 -14.55 -20.12 55.16
C PRO A 121 -14.81 -19.09 56.26
N MET A 122 -13.82 -18.25 56.53
CA MET A 122 -14.11 -16.94 57.12
C MET A 122 -15.07 -16.19 56.18
N PRO A 123 -16.07 -15.44 56.69
CA PRO A 123 -16.92 -14.62 55.84
C PRO A 123 -16.02 -13.64 55.08
N ALA A 124 -15.88 -13.87 53.79
CA ALA A 124 -15.09 -13.04 52.90
C ALA A 124 -15.58 -11.59 53.05
N ALA A 125 -14.66 -10.70 53.42
CA ALA A 125 -14.88 -9.28 53.24
C ALA A 125 -15.35 -9.05 51.78
N PRO A 126 -16.23 -8.08 51.51
CA PRO A 126 -16.67 -7.78 50.15
C PRO A 126 -15.44 -7.57 49.29
N VAL A 127 -15.12 -8.55 48.44
CA VAL A 127 -14.07 -8.43 47.45
C VAL A 127 -14.65 -7.45 46.44
N GLU A 128 -14.33 -6.17 46.62
CA GLU A 128 -14.58 -5.18 45.60
C GLU A 128 -13.97 -5.73 44.31
N PRO A 129 -14.77 -5.93 43.24
CA PRO A 129 -14.25 -6.42 41.98
C PRO A 129 -13.17 -5.43 41.57
N GLN A 130 -11.90 -5.86 41.67
CA GLN A 130 -10.81 -5.10 41.10
C GLN A 130 -11.11 -5.07 39.62
N ILE A 131 -11.64 -3.92 39.16
CA ILE A 131 -11.82 -3.60 37.77
C ILE A 131 -10.40 -3.56 37.22
N GLN A 132 -9.90 -4.73 36.78
CA GLN A 132 -8.70 -4.83 35.98
C GLN A 132 -8.95 -3.91 34.80
N ALA A 133 -8.30 -2.75 34.83
CA ALA A 133 -8.34 -1.80 33.74
C ALA A 133 -7.93 -2.58 32.49
N GLU A 134 -8.89 -2.79 31.60
CA GLU A 134 -8.63 -3.43 30.31
C GLU A 134 -7.42 -2.70 29.71
N PRO A 135 -6.36 -3.43 29.32
CA PRO A 135 -5.18 -2.81 28.76
C PRO A 135 -5.64 -1.99 27.56
N GLN A 136 -5.57 -0.66 27.72
CA GLN A 136 -6.03 0.27 26.71
C GLN A 136 -5.12 0.06 25.50
N THR A 137 -5.60 -0.70 24.52
CA THR A 137 -4.90 -0.86 23.25
C THR A 137 -4.77 0.54 22.69
N PRO A 138 -3.54 1.04 22.44
CA PRO A 138 -3.34 2.40 21.99
C PRO A 138 -4.23 2.63 20.77
N ALA A 139 -5.07 3.65 20.83
CA ALA A 139 -6.04 3.94 19.79
C ALA A 139 -5.29 4.15 18.46
N ILE A 140 -5.38 3.16 17.58
CA ILE A 140 -4.70 3.17 16.29
C ILE A 140 -5.29 4.31 15.47
N ALA A 141 -4.47 5.33 15.16
CA ALA A 141 -4.91 6.45 14.34
C ALA A 141 -5.50 5.95 13.00
N PRO A 142 -6.68 6.45 12.60
CA PRO A 142 -7.32 5.98 11.38
C PRO A 142 -6.47 6.30 10.16
N LEU A 143 -6.47 5.42 9.15
CA LEU A 143 -5.62 5.55 7.95
C LEU A 143 -5.82 6.89 7.22
N TRP A 144 -7.06 7.40 7.18
CA TRP A 144 -7.39 8.64 6.50
C TRP A 144 -6.87 9.89 7.21
N SER A 145 -6.50 9.83 8.49
CA SER A 145 -5.91 10.96 9.20
C SER A 145 -4.39 11.03 9.07
N LEU A 146 -3.76 10.02 8.44
CA LEU A 146 -2.32 9.97 8.27
C LEU A 146 -1.90 10.94 7.17
N LYS A 147 -0.93 11.81 7.49
CA LYS A 147 -0.30 12.72 6.54
C LYS A 147 0.93 12.05 5.94
N TYR A 148 1.13 12.22 4.63
CA TYR A 148 2.32 11.71 3.96
C TYR A 148 3.61 12.31 4.60
N PRO A 149 4.57 11.46 5.03
CA PRO A 149 5.81 11.91 5.66
C PRO A 149 6.78 12.42 4.59
N GLY A 150 6.56 13.64 4.11
CA GLY A 150 7.26 14.24 2.97
C GLY A 150 8.63 14.86 3.28
N ASP A 151 9.08 14.83 4.53
CA ASP A 151 10.36 15.44 4.92
C ASP A 151 11.55 14.70 4.26
N LYS A 152 12.58 15.46 3.88
CA LYS A 152 13.84 14.91 3.35
C LYS A 152 14.62 14.16 4.42
N GLN A 153 14.54 14.59 5.68
CA GLN A 153 15.23 13.95 6.80
C GLN A 153 14.69 12.55 7.09
N GLN A 154 13.42 12.30 6.76
CA GLN A 154 12.78 11.01 6.90
C GLN A 154 13.19 10.04 5.79
N PHE A 155 13.77 10.50 4.67
CA PHE A 155 14.13 9.63 3.56
C PHE A 155 15.44 8.89 3.82
N ALA A 156 15.35 7.59 4.07
CA ALA A 156 16.48 6.71 4.39
C ALA A 156 17.10 6.03 3.15
N GLY A 157 16.57 6.29 1.95
CA GLY A 157 17.10 5.78 0.68
C GLY A 157 16.23 4.70 0.03
N ASP A 158 16.83 4.01 -0.93
CA ASP A 158 16.18 2.95 -1.69
C ASP A 158 16.43 1.60 -1.02
N LEU A 159 15.36 0.80 -0.93
CA LEU A 159 15.38 -0.51 -0.31
C LEU A 159 15.30 -1.59 -1.38
N SER A 160 16.09 -2.66 -1.21
CA SER A 160 16.13 -3.81 -2.12
C SER A 160 14.88 -4.68 -1.98
N MET A 161 13.72 -4.10 -2.23
CA MET A 161 12.43 -4.79 -2.27
C MET A 161 11.79 -4.53 -3.63
N THR A 162 11.23 -5.57 -4.23
CA THR A 162 10.60 -5.46 -5.54
C THR A 162 9.09 -5.45 -5.38
N VAL A 163 8.44 -4.50 -6.04
CA VAL A 163 6.99 -4.39 -6.06
C VAL A 163 6.48 -4.72 -7.44
N VAL A 164 5.60 -5.71 -7.52
CA VAL A 164 4.87 -6.05 -8.74
C VAL A 164 3.40 -5.73 -8.49
N GLN A 165 2.83 -4.85 -9.29
CA GLN A 165 1.40 -4.58 -9.23
C GLN A 165 0.63 -5.56 -10.14
N ASP A 166 -0.45 -6.10 -9.60
CA ASP A 166 -1.49 -6.82 -10.32
C ASP A 166 -2.79 -6.00 -10.33
N ARG A 167 -3.85 -6.46 -10.99
CA ARG A 167 -5.13 -5.76 -11.12
C ARG A 167 -5.80 -5.42 -9.78
N LYS A 168 -5.61 -6.26 -8.76
CA LYS A 168 -6.33 -6.17 -7.48
C LYS A 168 -5.41 -6.02 -6.26
N SER A 169 -4.11 -6.19 -6.42
CA SER A 169 -3.15 -6.23 -5.33
C SER A 169 -1.77 -5.78 -5.77
N ILE A 170 -0.97 -5.27 -4.85
CA ILE A 170 0.49 -5.21 -5.00
C ILE A 170 1.11 -6.44 -4.32
N LYS A 171 2.14 -7.00 -4.96
CA LYS A 171 2.98 -8.06 -4.41
C LYS A 171 4.33 -7.45 -4.09
N ILE A 172 4.70 -7.46 -2.81
CA ILE A 172 5.92 -6.88 -2.29
C ILE A 172 6.84 -8.04 -1.91
N THR A 173 7.97 -8.20 -2.58
CA THR A 173 8.98 -9.21 -2.24
C THR A 173 10.12 -8.58 -1.48
N ASN A 174 10.29 -8.96 -0.22
CA ASN A 174 11.37 -8.47 0.61
C ASN A 174 12.67 -9.24 0.32
N ARG A 175 13.65 -8.60 -0.32
CA ARG A 175 14.98 -9.19 -0.59
C ARG A 175 16.07 -8.66 0.35
N THR A 176 15.68 -7.92 1.39
CA THR A 176 16.59 -7.39 2.40
C THR A 176 16.86 -8.44 3.49
N VAL A 177 17.73 -8.12 4.44
CA VAL A 177 18.00 -8.96 5.62
C VAL A 177 17.11 -8.62 6.82
N THR A 178 16.26 -7.60 6.69
CA THR A 178 15.44 -7.06 7.79
C THR A 178 13.97 -7.35 7.54
N SER A 179 13.25 -7.82 8.57
CA SER A 179 11.80 -7.92 8.55
C SER A 179 11.15 -6.60 8.95
N PHE A 180 10.05 -6.24 8.32
CA PHE A 180 9.32 -5.01 8.63
C PHE A 180 7.98 -5.36 9.26
N ASN A 181 7.71 -4.83 10.47
CA ASN A 181 6.48 -5.10 11.22
C ASN A 181 5.71 -3.80 11.44
N ASP A 182 4.38 -3.86 11.35
CA ASP A 182 3.45 -2.73 11.51
C ASP A 182 3.88 -1.47 10.74
N VAL A 183 4.17 -1.63 9.45
CA VAL A 183 4.63 -0.54 8.60
C VAL A 183 3.51 0.08 7.79
N GLN A 184 3.68 1.36 7.46
CA GLN A 184 2.78 2.05 6.55
C GLN A 184 3.31 1.95 5.12
N VAL A 185 2.52 1.38 4.22
CA VAL A 185 2.85 1.33 2.79
C VAL A 185 2.11 2.47 2.09
N TRP A 186 2.87 3.32 1.42
CA TRP A 186 2.38 4.47 0.66
C TRP A 186 2.48 4.21 -0.84
N ILE A 187 1.41 4.48 -1.57
CA ILE A 187 1.36 4.46 -3.04
C ILE A 187 1.19 5.89 -3.56
N ASN A 188 2.06 6.29 -4.47
CA ASN A 188 2.06 7.59 -5.15
C ASN A 188 1.91 8.77 -4.16
N GLN A 189 2.51 8.65 -2.96
CA GLN A 189 2.49 9.66 -1.88
C GLN A 189 1.09 10.09 -1.40
N ARG A 190 0.03 9.34 -1.77
CA ARG A 190 -1.36 9.75 -1.53
C ARG A 190 -2.19 8.70 -0.82
N TYR A 191 -1.98 7.43 -1.13
CA TYR A 191 -2.76 6.35 -0.56
C TYR A 191 -1.91 5.54 0.41
N VAL A 192 -2.46 5.25 1.59
CA VAL A 192 -1.76 4.54 2.65
C VAL A 192 -2.54 3.31 3.07
N THR A 193 -1.82 2.26 3.44
CA THR A 193 -2.36 1.11 4.16
C THR A 193 -1.35 0.65 5.21
N ARG A 194 -1.81 -0.09 6.22
CA ARG A 194 -0.93 -0.72 7.22
C ARG A 194 -0.70 -2.17 6.84
N VAL A 195 0.55 -2.60 6.92
CA VAL A 195 0.95 -3.98 6.66
C VAL A 195 1.59 -4.52 7.93
N THR A 196 0.98 -5.58 8.49
CA THR A 196 1.38 -6.15 9.78
C THR A 196 2.78 -6.74 9.75
N ASP A 197 3.11 -7.47 8.69
CA ASP A 197 4.43 -8.10 8.54
C ASP A 197 4.84 -8.20 7.07
N ILE A 198 6.10 -7.89 6.80
CA ILE A 198 6.80 -8.13 5.54
C ILE A 198 8.07 -8.94 5.84
N PRO A 199 7.94 -10.28 5.90
CA PRO A 199 9.03 -11.15 6.33
C PRO A 199 10.14 -11.22 5.29
N VAL A 200 11.37 -11.43 5.76
CA VAL A 200 12.58 -11.58 4.92
C VAL A 200 12.41 -12.73 3.93
N GLY A 201 12.78 -12.49 2.66
CA GLY A 201 12.78 -13.50 1.60
C GLY A 201 11.39 -13.92 1.12
N LYS A 202 10.32 -13.31 1.59
CA LYS A 202 8.93 -13.66 1.26
C LYS A 202 8.23 -12.55 0.48
N THR A 203 7.16 -12.95 -0.22
CA THR A 203 6.28 -12.04 -0.93
C THR A 203 5.00 -11.81 -0.12
N THR A 204 4.78 -10.57 0.29
CA THR A 204 3.53 -10.13 0.93
C THR A 204 2.60 -9.56 -0.14
N SER A 205 1.36 -10.06 -0.19
CA SER A 205 0.33 -9.54 -1.09
C SER A 205 -0.61 -8.60 -0.34
N VAL A 206 -0.75 -7.38 -0.84
CA VAL A 206 -1.57 -6.33 -0.23
C VAL A 206 -2.64 -5.91 -1.24
N ALA A 207 -3.91 -6.01 -0.85
CA ALA A 207 -5.02 -5.70 -1.74
C ALA A 207 -5.12 -4.19 -1.99
N LEU A 208 -5.25 -3.77 -3.25
CA LEU A 208 -5.31 -2.35 -3.63
C LEU A 208 -6.48 -1.61 -2.95
N LYS A 209 -7.61 -2.29 -2.73
CA LYS A 209 -8.80 -1.75 -2.06
C LYS A 209 -8.59 -1.34 -0.59
N THR A 210 -7.50 -1.76 0.05
CA THR A 210 -7.19 -1.42 1.46
C THR A 210 -6.40 -0.11 1.57
N PHE A 211 -5.93 0.42 0.44
CA PHE A 211 -5.26 1.70 0.38
C PHE A 211 -6.29 2.82 0.38
N ILE A 212 -6.14 3.75 1.31
CA ILE A 212 -7.06 4.86 1.55
C ILE A 212 -6.28 6.17 1.50
N ASN A 213 -6.85 7.22 0.93
CA ASN A 213 -6.24 8.56 0.95
C ASN A 213 -6.76 9.42 2.11
N GLN A 214 -6.25 10.66 2.22
CA GLN A 214 -6.66 11.61 3.26
C GLN A 214 -8.16 11.98 3.27
N TYR A 215 -8.88 11.68 2.18
CA TYR A 215 -10.32 11.93 2.04
C TYR A 215 -11.16 10.68 2.30
N GLY A 216 -10.55 9.55 2.66
CA GLY A 216 -11.25 8.27 2.86
C GLY A 216 -11.55 7.50 1.57
N GLU A 217 -11.07 7.96 0.40
CA GLU A 217 -11.28 7.28 -0.88
C GLU A 217 -10.33 6.10 -1.03
N LYS A 218 -10.83 4.99 -1.59
CA LYS A 218 -10.08 3.75 -1.82
C LYS A 218 -9.34 3.78 -3.16
N TYR A 219 -8.21 3.08 -3.25
CA TYR A 219 -7.48 2.89 -4.49
C TYR A 219 -7.98 1.67 -5.31
N PRO A 220 -8.01 1.74 -6.65
CA PRO A 220 -7.87 2.95 -7.45
C PRO A 220 -9.14 3.81 -7.36
N THR A 221 -9.00 5.13 -7.34
CA THR A 221 -10.16 6.04 -7.38
C THR A 221 -10.73 6.05 -8.81
N PRO A 222 -12.00 5.63 -9.01
CA PRO A 222 -12.63 5.70 -10.32
C PRO A 222 -12.80 7.18 -10.72
N GLY A 223 -12.34 7.54 -11.92
CA GLY A 223 -12.57 8.87 -12.49
C GLY A 223 -13.86 8.88 -13.32
N LEU A 224 -14.60 9.99 -13.30
CA LEU A 224 -15.91 10.17 -13.98
C LEU A 224 -15.91 9.80 -15.48
N PHE A 225 -14.76 9.81 -16.14
CA PHE A 225 -14.63 9.51 -17.58
C PHE A 225 -13.45 8.60 -17.93
N ARG A 226 -12.93 7.81 -16.99
CA ARG A 226 -11.82 6.90 -17.30
C ARG A 226 -12.32 5.46 -17.35
N PRO A 227 -12.28 4.79 -18.52
CA PRO A 227 -12.48 3.34 -18.57
C PRO A 227 -11.45 2.70 -17.63
N ASP A 228 -11.91 1.69 -16.90
CA ASP A 228 -11.20 0.93 -15.86
C ASP A 228 -9.72 0.73 -16.21
N ARG A 229 -8.87 1.62 -15.70
CA ARG A 229 -7.42 1.52 -15.83
C ARG A 229 -6.88 1.55 -14.43
N SER A 230 -6.40 0.39 -14.00
CA SER A 230 -5.44 0.28 -12.90
C SER A 230 -4.36 1.34 -13.15
N PHE A 231 -4.40 2.43 -12.37
CA PHE A 231 -3.30 3.38 -12.41
C PHE A 231 -2.03 2.60 -12.06
N PRO A 232 -0.94 2.74 -12.83
CA PRO A 232 0.30 2.13 -12.42
C PRO A 232 0.74 2.78 -11.10
N ALA A 233 1.14 1.97 -10.13
CA ALA A 233 1.86 2.38 -8.95
C ALA A 233 3.23 2.83 -9.46
N LEU A 234 3.44 4.13 -9.56
CA LEU A 234 4.70 4.70 -10.06
C LEU A 234 5.72 4.77 -8.93
N LEU A 235 5.24 4.97 -7.70
CA LEU A 235 6.05 5.10 -6.51
C LEU A 235 5.40 4.31 -5.38
N VAL A 236 6.19 3.43 -4.76
CA VAL A 236 5.81 2.68 -3.57
C VAL A 236 6.88 2.91 -2.52
N GLU A 237 6.44 3.32 -1.33
CA GLU A 237 7.31 3.64 -0.20
C GLU A 237 6.81 2.94 1.06
N ILE A 238 7.75 2.54 1.92
CA ILE A 238 7.47 2.03 3.27
C ILE A 238 7.87 3.12 4.26
N TYR A 239 7.01 3.39 5.24
CA TYR A 239 7.30 4.25 6.38
C TYR A 239 7.23 3.45 7.68
N GLU A 240 8.34 3.46 8.40
CA GLU A 240 8.53 2.86 9.74
C GLU A 240 8.31 3.95 10.79
N SER A 241 7.20 3.86 11.52
CA SER A 241 6.81 4.90 12.50
C SER A 241 7.67 4.91 13.76
N ASP A 242 8.26 3.78 14.12
CA ASP A 242 9.18 3.62 15.25
C ASP A 242 10.52 4.33 14.98
N GLN A 243 11.06 4.21 13.77
CA GLN A 243 12.33 4.83 13.37
C GLN A 243 12.15 6.22 12.74
N ASN A 244 10.92 6.61 12.42
CA ASN A 244 10.60 7.79 11.63
C ASN A 244 11.36 7.82 10.29
N LYS A 245 11.46 6.67 9.62
CA LYS A 245 12.19 6.51 8.35
C LYS A 245 11.26 6.07 7.23
N ARG A 246 11.54 6.58 6.03
CA ARG A 246 10.85 6.30 4.78
C ARG A 246 11.84 5.70 3.79
N TYR A 247 11.47 4.57 3.21
CA TYR A 247 12.24 3.85 2.22
C TYR A 247 11.48 3.78 0.91
N ARG A 248 12.19 3.91 -0.21
CA ARG A 248 11.62 3.73 -1.54
C ARG A 248 11.83 2.31 -2.03
N LEU A 249 10.79 1.73 -2.65
CA LEU A 249 10.84 0.37 -3.18
C LEU A 249 10.98 0.42 -4.70
N ILE A 250 11.58 -0.63 -5.26
CA ILE A 250 11.80 -0.76 -6.70
C ILE A 250 10.53 -1.35 -7.34
N VAL A 251 9.81 -0.55 -8.13
CA VAL A 251 8.62 -1.03 -8.84
C VAL A 251 9.03 -1.72 -10.15
N GLN A 252 8.62 -2.97 -10.31
CA GLN A 252 8.77 -3.72 -11.55
C GLN A 252 7.51 -3.57 -12.41
N LYS A 253 7.68 -3.01 -13.61
CA LYS A 253 6.61 -2.97 -14.60
C LYS A 253 6.42 -4.38 -15.18
N THR A 254 5.28 -5.00 -14.88
CA THR A 254 4.85 -6.21 -15.58
C THR A 254 4.39 -5.81 -16.98
N HIS A 255 5.15 -6.21 -18.01
CA HIS A 255 4.81 -5.94 -19.42
C HIS A 255 3.51 -6.60 -19.91
N SER A 256 2.78 -7.31 -19.05
CA SER A 256 1.75 -8.26 -19.46
C SER A 256 0.34 -7.69 -19.64
N GLN A 257 0.13 -6.36 -19.64
CA GLN A 257 -1.24 -5.80 -19.69
C GLN A 257 -1.38 -4.59 -20.61
N PHE A 258 -1.16 -4.82 -21.91
CA PHE A 258 -1.88 -4.10 -22.96
C PHE A 258 -2.81 -5.07 -23.68
#